data_AF-A0A9E4J210-F1
#
_entry.id   AF-A0A9E4J210-F1
#
_cell.length_a   1.000
_cell.length_b   1.000
_cell.length_c   1.000
_cell.angle_alpha   90.00
_cell.angle_beta   90.00
_cell.angle_gamma   90.00
#
_symmetry.space_group_name_H-M   'P 1'
#
loop_
_entity.id
_entity.type
_entity.pdbx_description
1 polymer ?
#
loop_
_entity_poly.entity_id
_entity_poly.type
_entity_poly.pdbx_seq_one_letter_code
_entity_poly.pdbx_strand_id
1 'polypeptide(L)'
;MPCAPRGDAAGADRGLRAARWRRRGGDGLPGHLGQSAEAGLYASGWAMAEDRLSQLLENYLFGLGEYAAAFGAGNNDTWVRSDLESRMWDHYGTAKRHYEAKLNPELRRHLAAFIDGINAYLEAHPDEVPEWWGSRKVDVYMPVAFSRQFIWSWPAGQARSDLRAIGIEPSFDVDLRASNQIALAPDQTTFGAAALII
;
A
#
# COMPACT_ATOMS: atom_id res chain seq x y z
N MET A 1 -52.38 -22.53 34.75
CA MET A 1 -51.51 -23.00 33.64
C MET A 1 -50.21 -22.19 33.66
N PRO A 2 -49.07 -22.80 33.34
CA PRO A 2 -47.95 -22.90 34.28
C PRO A 2 -46.66 -22.14 33.90
N CYS A 3 -45.71 -22.18 34.86
CA CYS A 3 -44.24 -22.09 34.75
C CYS A 3 -43.56 -20.71 34.60
N ALA A 4 -42.83 -20.32 35.66
CA ALA A 4 -41.46 -19.77 35.57
C ALA A 4 -40.46 -20.96 35.64
N PRO A 5 -39.11 -20.83 35.57
CA PRO A 5 -38.21 -19.69 35.28
C PRO A 5 -36.98 -20.03 34.37
N ARG A 6 -36.06 -19.05 34.18
CA ARG A 6 -34.59 -19.15 33.90
C ARG A 6 -34.05 -19.74 32.58
N GLY A 7 -33.03 -19.07 32.05
CA GLY A 7 -32.02 -19.64 31.15
C GLY A 7 -30.98 -18.60 30.72
N ASP A 8 -29.84 -18.54 31.41
CA ASP A 8 -28.61 -17.98 30.87
C ASP A 8 -28.25 -18.70 29.56
N ALA A 9 -27.98 -17.93 28.51
CA ALA A 9 -27.28 -18.40 27.32
C ALA A 9 -26.04 -17.53 27.12
N ALA A 10 -25.09 -17.67 28.04
CA ALA A 10 -23.69 -17.46 27.72
C ALA A 10 -23.32 -18.44 26.59
N GLY A 11 -23.00 -17.92 25.41
CA GLY A 11 -22.32 -18.68 24.35
C GLY A 11 -23.09 -18.89 23.06
N ALA A 12 -23.37 -17.83 22.29
CA ALA A 12 -23.72 -17.96 20.88
C ALA A 12 -23.57 -16.66 20.07
N ASP A 13 -22.47 -15.90 20.23
CA ASP A 13 -22.04 -14.98 19.14
C ASP A 13 -20.53 -14.64 19.18
N ARG A 14 -19.73 -15.52 19.79
CA ARG A 14 -18.27 -15.56 19.53
C ARG A 14 -18.08 -16.18 18.15
N GLY A 15 -18.27 -15.37 17.14
CA GLY A 15 -18.22 -15.80 15.74
C GLY A 15 -18.84 -14.78 14.82
N LEU A 16 -18.63 -13.49 15.10
CA LEU A 16 -18.92 -12.41 14.15
C LEU A 16 -18.03 -12.60 12.93
N ARG A 17 -18.56 -13.41 12.01
CA ARG A 17 -18.61 -13.22 10.57
C ARG A 17 -17.34 -12.60 10.01
N ALA A 18 -16.43 -13.49 9.60
CA ALA A 18 -15.41 -13.23 8.58
C ALA A 18 -15.97 -12.23 7.55
N ALA A 19 -15.23 -11.15 7.35
CA ALA A 19 -15.57 -10.04 6.46
C ALA A 19 -16.11 -10.58 5.14
N ARG A 20 -17.43 -10.56 4.99
CA ARG A 20 -18.10 -10.86 3.74
C ARG A 20 -17.97 -9.61 2.89
N TRP A 21 -16.87 -9.52 2.15
CA TRP A 21 -16.68 -8.54 1.08
C TRP A 21 -17.85 -8.66 0.11
N ARG A 22 -18.86 -7.78 0.24
CA ARG A 22 -19.95 -7.68 -0.71
C ARG A 22 -19.42 -6.95 -1.93
N ARG A 23 -19.09 -7.73 -2.96
CA ARG A 23 -18.84 -7.29 -4.32
C ARG A 23 -19.98 -6.40 -4.83
N ARG A 24 -19.63 -5.27 -5.45
CA ARG A 24 -20.49 -4.55 -6.41
C ARG A 24 -20.42 -5.36 -7.73
N GLY A 25 -21.50 -6.08 -8.05
CA GLY A 25 -21.81 -6.80 -9.30
C GLY A 25 -20.67 -7.34 -10.21
N GLY A 26 -20.60 -8.67 -10.38
CA GLY A 26 -19.85 -9.31 -11.48
C GLY A 26 -18.78 -10.33 -11.04
N ASP A 27 -19.18 -11.58 -10.82
CA ASP A 27 -18.55 -12.89 -11.12
C ASP A 27 -17.05 -13.20 -10.86
N GLY A 28 -16.14 -12.24 -10.68
CA GLY A 28 -14.69 -12.48 -10.88
C GLY A 28 -13.81 -12.79 -9.66
N LEU A 29 -14.29 -13.34 -8.52
CA LEU A 29 -13.43 -13.55 -7.34
C LEU A 29 -13.54 -15.01 -6.88
N PRO A 30 -12.41 -15.74 -6.76
CA PRO A 30 -12.40 -17.09 -6.19
C PRO A 30 -12.95 -17.07 -4.76
N GLY A 31 -13.93 -17.93 -4.46
CA GLY A 31 -14.73 -17.95 -3.23
C GLY A 31 -14.02 -18.40 -1.94
N HIS A 32 -12.72 -18.15 -1.77
CA HIS A 32 -11.92 -18.68 -0.65
C HIS A 32 -11.18 -17.62 0.20
N LEU A 33 -11.50 -16.34 0.04
CA LEU A 33 -10.77 -15.17 0.57
C LEU A 33 -10.84 -14.95 2.10
N GLY A 34 -11.14 -15.97 2.90
CA GLY A 34 -11.31 -15.83 4.35
C GLY A 34 -10.54 -16.83 5.21
N GLN A 35 -9.70 -17.70 4.64
CA GLN A 35 -9.12 -18.83 5.38
C GLN A 35 -7.65 -18.63 5.79
N SER A 36 -6.94 -17.65 5.24
CA SER A 36 -5.57 -17.29 5.66
C SER A 36 -5.24 -15.82 5.39
N ALA A 37 -4.19 -15.30 6.03
CA ALA A 37 -3.71 -13.93 5.81
C ALA A 37 -3.29 -13.71 4.35
N GLU A 38 -2.65 -14.71 3.73
CA GLU A 38 -2.25 -14.72 2.33
C GLU A 38 -3.46 -14.62 1.40
N ALA A 39 -4.53 -15.37 1.67
CA ALA A 39 -5.76 -15.27 0.87
C ALA A 39 -6.36 -13.85 0.94
N GLY A 40 -6.39 -13.24 2.13
CA GLY A 40 -6.85 -11.87 2.30
C GLY A 40 -5.98 -10.84 1.58
N LEU A 41 -4.66 -11.02 1.59
CA LEU A 41 -3.71 -10.14 0.92
C LEU A 41 -3.77 -10.29 -0.60
N TYR A 42 -3.93 -11.50 -1.11
CA TYR A 42 -4.20 -11.73 -2.53
C TYR A 42 -5.46 -10.98 -2.98
N ALA A 43 -6.57 -11.10 -2.24
CA ALA A 43 -7.78 -10.32 -2.53
C ALA A 43 -7.53 -8.81 -2.49
N SER A 44 -6.75 -8.35 -1.52
CA SER A 44 -6.44 -6.91 -1.38
C SER A 44 -5.65 -6.40 -2.59
N GLY A 45 -4.69 -7.20 -3.09
CA GLY A 45 -3.92 -6.88 -4.29
C GLY A 45 -4.80 -6.83 -5.54
N TRP A 46 -5.65 -7.84 -5.72
CA TRP A 46 -6.63 -7.87 -6.81
C TRP A 46 -7.57 -6.65 -6.76
N ALA A 47 -8.19 -6.38 -5.60
CA ALA A 47 -9.16 -5.30 -5.47
C ALA A 47 -8.53 -3.91 -5.69
N MET A 48 -7.28 -3.69 -5.26
CA MET A 48 -6.59 -2.44 -5.56
C MET A 48 -6.28 -2.27 -7.05
N ALA A 49 -5.93 -3.36 -7.73
CA ALA A 49 -5.75 -3.35 -9.18
C ALA A 49 -7.09 -3.05 -9.87
N GLU A 50 -8.18 -3.72 -9.49
CA GLU A 50 -9.55 -3.49 -9.98
C GLU A 50 -10.01 -2.04 -9.83
N ASP A 51 -9.74 -1.42 -8.68
CA ASP A 51 -10.18 -0.05 -8.44
C ASP A 51 -9.30 1.01 -9.11
N ARG A 52 -7.97 0.83 -9.14
CA ARG A 52 -6.99 1.90 -9.44
C ARG A 52 -5.72 1.42 -10.14
N LEU A 53 -5.83 0.53 -11.12
CA LEU A 53 -4.68 -0.09 -11.79
C LEU A 53 -3.58 0.89 -12.24
N SER A 54 -3.91 1.90 -13.04
CA SER A 54 -2.91 2.87 -13.53
C SER A 54 -2.15 3.55 -12.39
N GLN A 55 -2.88 4.06 -11.39
CA GLN A 55 -2.27 4.75 -10.24
C GLN A 55 -1.39 3.82 -9.40
N LEU A 56 -1.81 2.56 -9.23
CA LEU A 56 -1.02 1.54 -8.55
C LEU A 56 0.32 1.30 -9.26
N LEU A 57 0.30 1.16 -10.59
CA LEU A 57 1.50 0.91 -11.39
C LEU A 57 2.39 2.17 -11.49
N GLU A 58 1.79 3.36 -11.56
CA GLU A 58 2.49 4.65 -11.53
C GLU A 58 3.29 4.82 -10.22
N ASN A 59 2.72 4.43 -9.08
CA ASN A 59 3.43 4.41 -7.80
C ASN A 59 4.70 3.56 -7.85
N TYR A 60 4.67 2.42 -8.56
CA TYR A 60 5.88 1.61 -8.72
C TYR A 60 6.93 2.30 -9.59
N LEU A 61 6.54 3.04 -10.62
CA LEU A 61 7.49 3.83 -11.41
C LEU A 61 8.21 4.89 -10.57
N PHE A 62 7.54 5.54 -9.62
CA PHE A 62 8.21 6.46 -8.68
C PHE A 62 9.28 5.75 -7.85
N GLY A 63 8.97 4.57 -7.31
CA GLY A 63 9.93 3.77 -6.53
C GLY A 63 11.11 3.24 -7.36
N LEU A 64 10.89 3.02 -8.66
CA LEU A 64 11.91 2.56 -9.60
C LEU A 64 12.74 3.71 -10.19
N GLY A 65 12.21 4.93 -10.16
CA GLY A 65 12.76 6.07 -10.87
C GLY A 65 12.62 5.91 -12.39
N GLU A 66 11.44 5.49 -12.86
CA GLU A 66 11.14 5.27 -14.28
C GLU A 66 9.93 6.11 -14.76
N TYR A 67 9.49 7.09 -13.97
CA TYR A 67 8.29 7.88 -14.29
C TYR A 67 8.51 8.73 -15.54
N ALA A 68 9.70 9.33 -15.71
CA ALA A 68 10.02 10.12 -16.88
C ALA A 68 10.16 9.28 -18.16
N ALA A 69 10.51 7.99 -18.02
CA ALA A 69 10.57 7.07 -19.15
C ALA A 69 9.16 6.75 -19.69
N ALA A 70 8.15 6.70 -18.81
CA ALA A 70 6.77 6.44 -19.19
C ALA A 70 6.03 7.71 -19.66
N PHE A 71 6.26 8.86 -19.02
CA PHE A 71 5.44 10.07 -19.19
C PHE A 71 6.21 11.29 -19.71
N GLY A 72 7.50 11.15 -20.02
CA GLY A 72 8.37 12.25 -20.44
C GLY A 72 8.86 13.13 -19.28
N ALA A 73 9.57 14.21 -19.60
CA ALA A 73 10.30 14.99 -18.59
C ALA A 73 9.40 15.74 -17.57
N GLY A 74 8.13 15.97 -17.91
CA GLY A 74 7.24 16.83 -17.14
C GLY A 74 7.59 18.31 -17.25
N ASN A 75 6.81 19.16 -16.59
CA ASN A 75 7.09 20.60 -16.56
C ASN A 75 8.40 20.87 -15.81
N ASN A 76 9.31 21.67 -16.40
CA ASN A 76 10.61 22.00 -15.83
C ASN A 76 11.40 20.77 -15.36
N ASP A 77 11.39 19.70 -16.17
CA ASP A 77 12.12 18.44 -15.92
C ASP A 77 11.81 17.78 -14.56
N THR A 78 10.62 18.02 -14.01
CA THR A 78 10.24 17.54 -12.67
C THR A 78 10.30 16.01 -12.55
N TRP A 79 9.88 15.28 -13.58
CA TRP A 79 9.93 13.81 -13.55
C TRP A 79 11.34 13.28 -13.74
N VAL A 80 12.19 13.98 -14.50
CA VAL A 80 13.61 13.64 -14.60
C VAL A 80 14.30 13.77 -13.25
N ARG A 81 14.01 14.85 -12.52
CA ARG A 81 14.56 15.06 -11.16
C ARG A 81 14.07 14.00 -10.18
N SER A 82 12.77 13.68 -10.19
CA SER A 82 12.21 12.59 -9.38
C SER A 82 12.89 11.25 -9.67
N ASP A 83 13.10 10.91 -10.95
CA ASP A 83 13.76 9.67 -11.35
C ASP A 83 15.24 9.64 -10.93
N LEU A 84 15.95 10.77 -11.05
CA LEU A 84 17.32 10.91 -10.59
C LEU A 84 17.43 10.71 -9.07
N GLU A 85 16.51 11.29 -8.29
CA GLU A 85 16.46 11.10 -6.84
C GLU A 85 16.22 9.64 -6.48
N SER A 86 15.20 9.00 -7.06
CA SER A 86 14.90 7.59 -6.79
C SER A 86 16.06 6.66 -7.12
N ARG A 87 16.80 6.95 -8.20
CA ARG A 87 18.02 6.21 -8.60
C ARG A 87 19.21 6.52 -7.70
N MET A 88 19.40 7.77 -7.27
CA MET A 88 20.45 8.17 -6.33
C MET A 88 20.29 7.44 -4.99
N TRP A 89 19.07 7.31 -4.50
CA TRP A 89 18.79 6.58 -3.26
C TRP A 89 18.74 5.06 -3.43
N ASP A 90 18.65 4.57 -4.67
CA ASP A 90 18.57 3.15 -5.03
C ASP A 90 17.49 2.40 -4.22
N HIS A 91 16.24 2.86 -4.28
CA HIS A 91 15.14 2.25 -3.52
C HIS A 91 14.92 0.78 -3.90
N TYR A 92 14.87 0.48 -5.20
CA TYR A 92 14.65 -0.86 -5.71
C TYR A 92 15.83 -1.81 -5.44
N GLY A 93 17.07 -1.39 -5.68
CA GLY A 93 18.24 -2.20 -5.37
C GLY A 93 18.38 -2.44 -3.87
N THR A 94 18.07 -1.44 -3.03
CA THR A 94 18.03 -1.60 -1.57
C THR A 94 16.95 -2.61 -1.14
N ALA A 95 15.74 -2.51 -1.70
CA ALA A 95 14.67 -3.47 -1.44
C ALA A 95 15.11 -4.90 -1.78
N LYS A 96 15.71 -5.10 -2.96
CA LYS A 96 16.21 -6.41 -3.40
C LYS A 96 17.33 -6.95 -2.51
N ARG A 97 18.32 -6.12 -2.16
CA ARG A 97 19.46 -6.51 -1.30
C ARG A 97 19.03 -6.97 0.09
N HIS A 98 17.97 -6.37 0.63
CA HIS A 98 17.56 -6.61 2.01
C HIS A 98 16.34 -7.50 2.15
N TYR A 99 15.66 -7.84 1.05
CA TYR A 99 14.42 -8.61 1.07
C TYR A 99 14.55 -9.88 1.90
N GLU A 100 15.50 -10.77 1.58
CA GLU A 100 15.64 -12.03 2.30
C GLU A 100 16.26 -11.87 3.68
N ALA A 101 17.23 -10.96 3.82
CA ALA A 101 18.02 -10.80 5.04
C ALA A 101 17.31 -10.02 6.15
N LYS A 102 16.33 -9.17 5.80
CA LYS A 102 15.65 -8.27 6.74
C LYS A 102 14.17 -8.58 6.91
N LEU A 103 13.48 -9.09 5.88
CA LEU A 103 12.07 -9.45 6.03
C LEU A 103 11.97 -10.88 6.52
N ASN A 104 11.22 -11.05 7.61
CA ASN A 104 10.92 -12.39 8.11
C ASN A 104 10.16 -13.21 7.04
N PRO A 105 10.23 -14.56 7.09
CA PRO A 105 9.60 -15.41 6.09
C PRO A 105 8.09 -15.20 5.95
N GLU A 106 7.40 -14.87 7.04
CA GLU A 106 5.96 -14.62 7.04
C GLU A 106 5.59 -13.40 6.18
N LEU A 107 6.26 -12.26 6.40
CA LEU A 107 6.07 -11.04 5.62
C LEU A 107 6.39 -11.25 4.14
N ARG A 108 7.39 -12.07 3.82
CA ARG A 108 7.69 -12.42 2.43
C ARG A 108 6.55 -13.20 1.77
N ARG A 109 5.92 -14.14 2.48
CA ARG A 109 4.74 -14.88 1.98
C ARG A 109 3.54 -13.95 1.81
N HIS A 110 3.33 -13.05 2.76
CA HIS A 110 2.28 -12.03 2.71
C HIS A 110 2.43 -11.10 1.50
N LEU A 111 3.65 -10.60 1.27
CA LEU A 111 3.92 -9.72 0.14
C LEU A 111 3.81 -10.46 -1.20
N ALA A 112 4.28 -11.70 -1.28
CA ALA A 112 4.11 -12.52 -2.47
C ALA A 112 2.62 -12.71 -2.80
N ALA A 113 1.80 -13.09 -1.82
CA ALA A 113 0.37 -13.28 -2.03
C ALA A 113 -0.33 -11.99 -2.51
N PHE A 114 0.04 -10.83 -1.95
CA PHE A 114 -0.44 -9.54 -2.39
C PHE A 114 -0.11 -9.24 -3.86
N ILE A 115 1.15 -9.48 -4.25
CA ILE A 115 1.62 -9.27 -5.63
C ILE A 115 1.01 -10.27 -6.60
N ASP A 116 0.79 -11.51 -6.18
CA ASP A 116 0.09 -12.53 -6.96
C ASP A 116 -1.34 -12.07 -7.29
N GLY A 117 -2.01 -11.39 -6.35
CA GLY A 117 -3.33 -10.80 -6.57
C GLY A 117 -3.33 -9.73 -7.66
N ILE A 118 -2.35 -8.82 -7.64
CA ILE A 118 -2.19 -7.77 -8.66
C ILE A 118 -1.89 -8.39 -10.02
N ASN A 119 -0.93 -9.31 -10.08
CA ASN A 119 -0.52 -9.94 -11.34
C ASN A 119 -1.64 -10.79 -11.94
N ALA A 120 -2.46 -11.44 -11.11
CA ALA A 120 -3.62 -12.17 -11.59
C ALA A 120 -4.68 -11.24 -12.19
N TYR A 121 -4.85 -10.02 -11.65
CA TYR A 121 -5.71 -9.01 -12.25
C TYR A 121 -5.19 -8.57 -13.63
N LEU A 122 -3.89 -8.27 -13.73
CA LEU A 122 -3.23 -7.91 -14.99
C LEU A 122 -3.40 -8.99 -16.07
N GLU A 123 -3.29 -10.26 -15.69
CA GLU A 123 -3.46 -11.40 -16.60
C GLU A 123 -4.92 -11.59 -17.04
N ALA A 124 -5.87 -11.35 -16.14
CA ALA A 124 -7.30 -11.48 -16.43
C ALA A 124 -7.86 -10.30 -17.25
N HIS A 125 -7.25 -9.12 -17.16
CA HIS A 125 -7.72 -7.87 -17.80
C HIS A 125 -6.61 -7.19 -18.61
N PRO A 126 -6.05 -7.86 -19.64
CA PRO A 126 -4.94 -7.32 -20.42
C PRO A 126 -5.28 -6.02 -21.16
N ASP A 127 -6.56 -5.78 -21.43
CA ASP A 127 -7.11 -4.57 -22.06
C ASP A 127 -7.14 -3.35 -21.13
N GLU A 128 -7.08 -3.56 -19.81
CA GLU A 128 -6.98 -2.49 -18.83
C GLU A 128 -5.53 -2.11 -18.50
N VAL A 129 -4.56 -2.93 -18.93
CA VAL A 129 -3.14 -2.70 -18.66
C VAL A 129 -2.64 -1.51 -19.49
N PRO A 130 -2.07 -0.45 -18.86
CA PRO A 130 -1.56 0.69 -19.61
C PRO A 130 -0.43 0.30 -20.57
N GLU A 131 -0.42 0.91 -21.76
CA GLU A 131 0.58 0.63 -22.80
C GLU A 131 2.02 0.83 -22.31
N TRP A 132 2.27 1.86 -21.51
CA TRP A 132 3.58 2.15 -20.92
C TRP A 132 4.07 1.10 -19.92
N TRP A 133 3.16 0.30 -19.35
CA TRP A 133 3.52 -0.83 -18.50
C TRP A 133 3.80 -2.09 -19.32
N GLY A 134 3.07 -2.26 -20.43
CA GLY A 134 3.24 -3.36 -21.36
C GLY A 134 3.01 -4.73 -20.71
N SER A 135 3.90 -5.68 -20.98
CA SER A 135 3.83 -7.05 -20.46
C SER A 135 4.58 -7.25 -19.13
N ARG A 136 5.01 -6.16 -18.48
CA ARG A 136 5.76 -6.21 -17.23
C ARG A 136 4.91 -6.82 -16.12
N LYS A 137 5.51 -7.71 -15.33
CA LYS A 137 4.91 -8.17 -14.06
C LYS A 137 5.34 -7.28 -12.91
N VAL A 138 4.45 -7.11 -11.95
CA VAL A 138 4.80 -6.52 -10.65
C VAL A 138 5.60 -7.57 -9.87
N ASP A 139 6.71 -7.15 -9.27
CA ASP A 139 7.50 -8.01 -8.38
C ASP A 139 7.38 -7.59 -6.92
N VAL A 140 7.87 -8.43 -6.02
CA VAL A 140 7.82 -8.21 -4.56
C VAL A 140 8.68 -7.05 -4.08
N TYR A 141 9.61 -6.53 -4.87
CA TYR A 141 10.49 -5.44 -4.47
C TYR A 141 9.88 -4.07 -4.81
N MET A 142 9.08 -3.97 -5.87
CA MET A 142 8.40 -2.73 -6.28
C MET A 142 7.59 -2.06 -5.15
N PRO A 143 6.69 -2.75 -4.41
CA PRO A 143 5.95 -2.12 -3.31
C PRO A 143 6.86 -1.68 -2.17
N VAL A 144 7.97 -2.39 -1.91
CA VAL A 144 8.97 -1.99 -0.90
C VAL A 144 9.74 -0.76 -1.38
N ALA A 145 10.10 -0.70 -2.66
CA ALA A 145 10.79 0.43 -3.26
C ALA A 145 9.94 1.70 -3.21
N PHE A 146 8.66 1.61 -3.61
CA PHE A 146 7.71 2.72 -3.50
C PHE A 146 7.51 3.15 -2.05
N SER A 147 7.29 2.20 -1.13
CA SER A 147 7.15 2.53 0.31
C SER A 147 8.39 3.26 0.84
N ARG A 148 9.58 2.82 0.42
CA ARG A 148 10.84 3.47 0.79
C ARG A 148 10.90 4.88 0.21
N GLN A 149 10.61 5.07 -1.08
CA GLN A 149 10.58 6.38 -1.74
C GLN A 149 9.62 7.33 -1.02
N PHE A 150 8.41 6.87 -0.69
CA PHE A 150 7.41 7.66 0.02
C PHE A 150 7.91 8.14 1.39
N ILE A 151 8.47 7.24 2.20
CA ILE A 151 9.00 7.55 3.54
C ILE A 151 10.35 8.29 3.49
N TRP A 152 11.08 8.24 2.38
CA TRP A 152 12.41 8.86 2.29
C TRP A 152 12.37 10.39 2.37
N SER A 153 11.24 11.00 2.02
CA SER A 153 11.00 12.44 2.09
C SER A 153 11.34 13.05 3.46
N TRP A 154 11.12 12.32 4.56
CA TRP A 154 11.43 12.78 5.92
C TRP A 154 12.95 12.88 6.20
N PRO A 155 13.75 11.80 6.10
CA PRO A 155 15.19 11.90 6.28
C PRO A 155 15.87 12.77 5.22
N ALA A 156 15.37 12.78 3.98
CA ALA A 156 15.84 13.69 2.94
C ALA A 156 15.58 15.17 3.31
N GLY A 157 14.40 15.45 3.87
CA GLY A 157 14.03 16.75 4.46
C GLY A 157 15.03 17.24 5.50
N GLN A 158 15.39 16.37 6.44
CA GLN A 158 16.37 16.68 7.47
C GLN A 158 17.75 16.94 6.85
N ALA A 159 18.23 16.03 5.99
CA ALA A 159 19.52 16.19 5.33
C ALA A 159 19.61 17.49 4.52
N ARG A 160 18.52 17.88 3.84
CA ARG A 160 18.45 19.15 3.11
C ARG A 160 18.55 20.35 4.06
N SER A 161 17.86 20.30 5.19
CA SER A 161 17.95 21.35 6.21
C SER A 161 19.38 21.51 6.73
N ASP A 162 20.06 20.40 7.01
CA ASP A 162 21.43 20.39 7.53
C ASP A 162 22.42 20.94 6.48
N LEU A 163 22.26 20.57 5.20
CA LEU A 163 23.08 21.09 4.11
C LEU A 163 22.89 22.61 3.92
N ARG A 164 21.64 23.09 3.99
CA ARG A 164 21.34 24.53 3.92
C ARG A 164 21.94 25.32 5.07
N ALA A 165 21.94 24.76 6.28
CA ALA A 165 22.54 25.39 7.45
C ALA A 165 24.04 25.68 7.29
N ILE A 166 24.73 24.94 6.42
CA ILE A 166 26.15 25.13 6.09
C ILE A 166 26.38 25.81 4.73
N GLY A 167 25.32 26.35 4.11
CA GLY A 167 25.40 27.11 2.85
C GLY A 167 25.44 26.24 1.59
N ILE A 168 25.09 24.96 1.66
CA ILE A 168 24.92 24.08 0.51
C ILE A 168 23.43 24.03 0.13
N GLU A 169 23.11 24.29 -1.13
CA GLU A 169 21.75 24.17 -1.66
C GLU A 169 21.60 22.91 -2.51
N PRO A 170 20.99 21.83 -1.98
CA PRO A 170 20.82 20.59 -2.72
C PRO A 170 19.74 20.74 -3.78
N SER A 171 19.94 20.08 -4.93
CA SER A 171 19.02 20.15 -6.08
C SER A 171 17.81 19.21 -5.98
N PHE A 172 17.64 18.51 -4.85
CA PHE A 172 16.53 17.59 -4.64
C PHE A 172 15.38 18.22 -3.86
N ASP A 173 14.16 17.81 -4.23
CA ASP A 173 12.93 18.29 -3.60
C ASP A 173 12.57 17.46 -2.36
N VAL A 174 11.76 18.04 -1.47
CA VAL A 174 11.19 17.31 -0.33
C VAL A 174 9.73 17.72 -0.19
N ASP A 175 8.85 16.72 -0.09
CA ASP A 175 7.42 16.95 0.08
C ASP A 175 7.13 17.55 1.45
N LEU A 176 6.38 18.66 1.44
CA LEU A 176 5.79 19.22 2.66
C LEU A 176 4.48 18.50 2.94
N ARG A 177 4.42 17.75 4.04
CA ARG A 177 3.25 16.95 4.43
C ARG A 177 2.72 17.44 5.77
N ALA A 178 1.41 17.63 5.85
CA ALA A 178 0.70 17.97 7.07
C ALA A 178 -0.47 17.00 7.27
N SER A 179 -0.78 16.71 8.52
CA SER A 179 -1.92 15.89 8.90
C SER A 179 -2.47 16.35 10.24
N ASN A 180 -3.72 16.00 10.52
CA ASN A 180 -4.35 16.15 11.82
C ASN A 180 -4.82 14.79 12.29
N GLN A 181 -4.72 14.52 13.58
CA GLN A 181 -5.26 13.32 14.19
C GLN A 181 -5.85 13.69 15.55
N ILE A 182 -7.01 13.14 15.88
CA ILE A 182 -7.68 13.36 17.17
C ILE A 182 -8.02 12.01 17.78
N ALA A 183 -7.63 11.80 19.04
CA ALA A 183 -8.01 10.66 19.85
C ALA A 183 -8.86 11.13 21.03
N LEU A 184 -10.05 10.58 21.18
CA LEU A 184 -10.97 10.86 22.28
C LEU A 184 -11.11 9.61 23.15
N ALA A 185 -10.97 9.78 24.46
CA ALA A 185 -11.25 8.73 25.43
C ALA A 185 -12.76 8.47 25.54
N PRO A 186 -13.20 7.29 26.04
CA PRO A 186 -14.63 6.96 26.15
C PRO A 186 -15.47 8.00 26.89
N ASP A 187 -14.92 8.60 27.96
CA ASP A 187 -15.56 9.64 28.77
C ASP A 187 -15.68 11.00 28.07
N GLN A 188 -15.00 11.17 26.93
CA GLN A 188 -15.11 12.32 26.05
C GLN A 188 -16.12 12.10 24.91
N THR A 189 -16.85 10.97 24.92
CA THR A 189 -17.84 10.63 23.88
C THR A 189 -19.22 10.31 24.48
N THR A 190 -20.29 10.54 23.71
CA THR A 190 -21.66 10.20 24.13
C THR A 190 -22.02 8.72 23.93
N PHE A 191 -21.26 8.00 23.10
CA PHE A 191 -21.44 6.57 22.81
C PHE A 191 -20.54 5.66 23.67
N GLY A 192 -19.80 6.23 24.63
CA GLY A 192 -19.07 5.48 25.66
C GLY A 192 -17.92 4.62 25.14
N ALA A 193 -17.33 4.97 24.00
CA ALA A 193 -16.20 4.26 23.41
C ALA A 193 -15.14 5.25 22.92
N ALA A 194 -13.88 4.81 22.83
CA ALA A 194 -12.83 5.64 22.27
C ALA A 194 -13.14 5.99 20.80
N ALA A 195 -12.78 7.19 20.38
CA ALA A 195 -12.90 7.64 19.00
C ALA A 195 -11.53 8.06 18.45
N LEU A 196 -11.28 7.69 17.20
CA LEU A 196 -10.07 8.07 16.47
C LEU A 196 -10.49 8.73 15.15
N ILE A 197 -10.01 9.95 14.92
CA ILE A 197 -10.17 10.70 13.67
C ILE A 197 -8.77 10.76 13.04
N ILE A 198 -8.62 10.17 11.86
CA ILE A 198 -7.40 10.09 11.06
C ILE A 198 -7.64 10.61 9.65
#